data_AF-A0A8J2ZGW9-F1
#
_entry.id   AF-A0A8J2ZGW9-F1
#
_cell.length_a   1.000
_cell.length_b   1.000
_cell.length_c   1.000
_cell.angle_alpha   90.00
_cell.angle_beta   90.00
_cell.angle_gamma   90.00
#
_symmetry.space_group_name_H-M   'P 1'
#
loop_
_entity.id
_entity.type
_entity.pdbx_description
1 polymer ?
#
loop_
_entity_poly.entity_id
_entity_poly.type
_entity_poly.pdbx_seq_one_letter_code
_entity_poly.pdbx_strand_id
1 'polypeptide(L)'
;MNDLHEIQVTQMRLIHSKPNASRRRVLAAFDMTYAGLRIFGATLLQDEDGVVSAHGPRGKGPSGSLCCAVLQDDALKTRVRDEAARVYEGFTGRQLVTDVEA
;
A
#
# COMPACT_ATOMS: atom_id res chain seq x y z
N MET A 1 -14.75 -14.98 -12.45
CA MET A 1 -14.04 -14.20 -13.48
C MET A 1 -12.56 -14.39 -13.21
N ASN A 2 -11.80 -15.01 -14.12
CA ASN A 2 -10.36 -15.24 -13.93
C ASN A 2 -9.64 -13.89 -14.04
N ASP A 3 -9.22 -13.33 -12.91
CA ASP A 3 -8.38 -12.12 -12.91
C ASP A 3 -6.97 -12.52 -13.37
N LEU A 4 -6.70 -12.28 -14.66
CA LEU A 4 -5.52 -12.71 -15.41
C LEU A 4 -4.23 -11.95 -15.06
N HIS A 5 -4.27 -11.12 -14.01
CA HIS A 5 -3.17 -10.25 -13.63
C HIS A 5 -2.84 -10.43 -12.14
N GLU A 6 -1.79 -11.20 -11.90
CA GLU A 6 -1.16 -11.37 -10.61
C GLU A 6 -0.56 -10.03 -10.16
N ILE A 7 -0.75 -9.68 -8.89
CA ILE A 7 -0.08 -8.55 -8.25
C ILE A 7 1.15 -9.12 -7.58
N GLN A 8 2.33 -8.57 -7.89
CA GLN A 8 3.57 -9.00 -7.24
C GLN A 8 4.28 -7.80 -6.66
N VAL A 9 4.52 -7.83 -5.35
CA VAL A 9 5.40 -6.85 -4.69
C VAL A 9 6.85 -7.24 -5.01
N THR A 10 7.53 -6.41 -5.78
CA THR A 10 8.91 -6.70 -6.25
C THR A 10 9.98 -6.17 -5.29
N GLN A 11 9.66 -5.13 -4.54
CA GLN A 11 10.56 -4.53 -3.56
C GLN A 11 9.74 -3.95 -2.41
N MET A 12 10.22 -4.11 -1.18
CA MET A 12 9.64 -3.46 -0.01
C MET A 12 10.72 -2.81 0.84
N ARG A 13 10.47 -1.56 1.23
CA ARG A 13 11.27 -0.80 2.18
C ARG A 13 10.45 -0.59 3.45
N LEU A 14 10.90 -1.20 4.55
CA LEU A 14 10.31 -1.01 5.87
C LEU A 14 10.66 0.40 6.39
N ILE A 15 9.67 1.10 6.93
CA ILE A 15 9.81 2.49 7.39
C ILE A 15 9.44 2.63 8.86
N HIS A 16 8.29 2.10 9.28
CA HIS A 16 7.77 2.23 10.65
C HIS A 16 7.77 3.67 11.18
N SER A 17 7.13 4.60 10.46
CA SER A 17 7.08 5.99 10.86
C SER A 17 6.30 6.19 12.17
N LYS A 18 6.53 7.32 12.84
CA LYS A 18 5.61 7.82 13.85
C LYS A 18 4.26 8.20 13.18
N PRO A 19 3.14 8.18 13.91
CA PRO A 19 1.87 8.74 13.42
C PRO A 19 2.01 10.21 13.03
N ASN A 20 1.36 10.60 11.94
CA ASN A 20 1.28 11.97 11.46
C ASN A 20 0.11 12.73 12.13
N ALA A 21 -0.13 13.97 11.69
CA ALA A 21 -1.24 14.80 12.21
C ALA A 21 -2.64 14.17 11.99
N SER A 22 -2.78 13.28 11.00
CA SER A 22 -3.99 12.49 10.74
C SER A 22 -3.99 11.14 11.48
N ARG A 23 -3.10 10.96 12.45
CA ARG A 23 -2.92 9.73 13.25
C ARG A 23 -2.61 8.48 12.43
N ARG A 24 -2.18 8.64 11.17
CA ARG A 24 -1.72 7.54 10.30
C ARG A 24 -0.21 7.42 10.36
N ARG A 25 0.30 6.20 10.29
CA ARG A 25 1.73 5.91 10.16
C ARG A 25 2.03 5.18 8.86
N VAL A 26 3.20 5.45 8.29
CA VAL A 26 3.73 4.70 7.15
C VAL A 26 4.45 3.48 7.67
N LEU A 27 3.97 2.29 7.30
CA LEU A 27 4.62 1.04 7.65
C LEU A 27 5.76 0.73 6.69
N ALA A 28 5.49 0.83 5.39
CA ALA A 28 6.44 0.53 4.33
C ALA A 28 6.14 1.31 3.04
N ALA A 29 7.16 1.42 2.19
CA ALA A 29 7.00 1.76 0.78
C ALA A 29 7.33 0.52 -0.06
N PHE A 30 6.65 0.33 -1.18
CA PHE A 30 6.84 -0.85 -2.02
C PHE A 30 6.65 -0.54 -3.50
N ASP A 31 7.28 -1.38 -4.31
CA ASP A 31 7.13 -1.40 -5.77
C ASP A 31 6.37 -2.67 -6.15
N MET A 32 5.53 -2.60 -7.18
CA MET A 32 4.74 -3.75 -7.62
C MET A 32 4.61 -3.85 -9.13
N THR A 33 4.30 -5.07 -9.59
CA THR A 33 3.83 -5.33 -10.95
C THR A 33 2.34 -5.67 -10.94
N TYR A 34 1.63 -5.17 -11.96
CA TYR A 34 0.23 -5.51 -12.21
C TYR A 34 -0.08 -5.32 -13.70
N ALA A 35 -0.63 -6.34 -14.35
CA ALA A 35 -1.01 -6.28 -15.77
C ALA A 35 0.13 -5.80 -16.71
N GLY A 36 1.37 -6.20 -16.44
CA GLY A 36 2.56 -5.78 -17.19
C GLY A 36 3.06 -4.37 -16.85
N LEU A 37 2.34 -3.61 -16.02
CA LEU A 37 2.77 -2.30 -15.52
C LEU A 37 3.66 -2.47 -14.30
N ARG A 38 4.68 -1.61 -14.20
CA ARG A 38 5.49 -1.45 -12.99
C ARG A 38 5.08 -0.16 -12.28
N ILE A 39 4.71 -0.27 -11.02
CA ILE A 39 4.29 0.85 -10.18
C ILE A 39 5.32 0.99 -9.07
N PHE A 40 5.97 2.16 -9.03
CA PHE A 40 7.04 2.45 -8.09
C PHE A 40 6.55 3.37 -6.98
N GLY A 41 6.94 3.12 -5.73
CA GLY A 41 6.69 4.02 -4.62
C GLY A 41 5.25 4.01 -4.09
N ALA A 42 4.54 2.89 -4.19
CA ALA A 42 3.32 2.69 -3.43
C ALA A 42 3.63 2.63 -1.92
N THR A 43 2.62 2.85 -1.08
CA THR A 43 2.81 2.93 0.38
C THR A 43 1.79 2.08 1.13
N LEU A 44 2.25 1.40 2.18
CA LEU A 44 1.43 0.69 3.14
C LEU A 44 1.31 1.56 4.40
N LEU A 45 0.08 1.95 4.73
CA LEU A 45 -0.26 2.81 5.86
C LEU A 45 -1.02 2.01 6.90
N GLN A 46 -0.89 2.41 8.16
CA GLN A 46 -1.75 1.98 9.25
C GLN A 46 -2.41 3.20 9.88
N ASP A 47 -3.71 3.14 10.13
CA ASP A 47 -4.44 4.18 10.84
C ASP A 47 -4.37 4.03 12.37
N GLU A 48 -5.17 4.81 13.08
CA GLU A 48 -5.21 4.79 14.54
C GLU A 48 -5.84 3.50 15.09
N ASP A 49 -6.83 2.96 14.38
CA ASP A 49 -7.55 1.74 14.73
C ASP A 49 -6.73 0.47 14.42
N GLY A 50 -5.56 0.65 13.81
CA GLY A 50 -4.63 -0.42 13.46
C GLY A 50 -4.91 -1.04 12.08
N VAL A 51 -5.91 -0.53 11.37
CA VAL A 51 -6.31 -1.01 10.04
C VAL A 51 -5.31 -0.54 9.01
N VAL A 52 -4.93 -1.45 8.10
CA VAL A 52 -3.96 -1.15 7.05
C VAL A 52 -4.62 -0.81 5.72
N SER A 53 -4.00 0.12 4.98
CA SER A 53 -4.42 0.48 3.64
C SER A 53 -3.21 0.66 2.72
N ALA A 54 -3.35 0.27 1.46
CA ALA A 54 -2.35 0.51 0.42
C ALA A 54 -2.73 1.72 -0.44
N HIS A 55 -1.76 2.57 -0.74
CA HIS A 55 -1.94 3.77 -1.56
C HIS A 55 -0.93 3.77 -2.69
N GLY A 56 -1.38 4.17 -3.88
CA GLY A 56 -0.50 4.35 -5.03
C GLY A 56 0.53 5.48 -4.80
N PRO A 57 1.52 5.61 -5.69
CA PRO A 57 2.54 6.63 -5.59
C PRO A 57 1.97 8.03 -5.53
N ARG A 58 2.60 8.85 -4.69
CA ARG A 58 2.23 10.24 -4.44
C ARG A 58 3.48 11.11 -4.41
N GLY A 59 3.42 12.26 -5.08
CA GLY A 59 4.53 13.21 -5.18
C GLY A 59 4.06 14.62 -5.50
N LYS A 60 5.01 15.52 -5.76
CA LYS A 60 4.75 16.88 -6.21
C LYS A 60 5.38 17.10 -7.57
N GLY A 61 4.64 17.72 -8.48
CA GLY A 61 5.17 18.18 -9.77
C GLY A 61 6.06 19.42 -9.60
N PRO A 62 6.72 19.88 -10.68
CA PRO A 62 7.61 21.03 -10.65
C PRO A 62 6.96 22.33 -10.12
N SER A 63 5.66 22.50 -10.37
CA SER A 63 4.85 23.62 -9.86
C SER A 63 4.45 23.49 -8.38
N GLY A 64 4.83 22.40 -7.71
CA GLY A 64 4.38 22.05 -6.36
C GLY A 64 2.99 21.39 -6.31
N SER A 65 2.29 21.29 -7.44
CA SER A 65 1.00 20.59 -7.52
C SER A 65 1.13 19.12 -7.15
N LEU A 66 0.13 18.58 -6.45
CA LEU A 66 0.14 17.16 -6.08
C LEU A 66 -0.08 16.27 -7.30
N CYS A 67 0.78 15.28 -7.48
CA CYS A 67 0.61 14.21 -8.46
C CYS A 67 0.42 12.90 -7.70
N CYS A 68 -0.61 12.12 -8.04
CA CYS A 68 -0.83 10.82 -7.42
C CYS A 68 -1.46 9.84 -8.40
N ALA A 69 -1.15 8.55 -8.21
CA ALA A 69 -1.87 7.45 -8.82
C ALA A 69 -2.88 6.89 -7.81
N VAL A 70 -4.14 6.77 -8.24
CA VAL A 70 -5.23 6.29 -7.39
C VAL A 70 -5.76 5.00 -8.00
N LEU A 71 -5.77 3.93 -7.20
CA LEU A 71 -6.53 2.73 -7.51
C LEU A 71 -8.00 3.09 -7.32
N GLN A 72 -8.84 2.94 -8.35
CA GLN A 72 -10.27 3.28 -8.24
C GLN A 72 -11.12 2.08 -7.86
N ASP A 73 -10.81 0.92 -8.43
CA ASP A 73 -11.50 -0.33 -8.18
C ASP A 73 -11.23 -0.86 -6.77
N ASP A 74 -12.29 -1.11 -6.00
CA ASP A 74 -12.18 -1.53 -4.61
C ASP A 74 -11.64 -2.95 -4.48
N ALA A 75 -11.97 -3.86 -5.39
CA ALA A 75 -11.42 -5.20 -5.39
C ALA A 75 -9.89 -5.18 -5.61
N LEU A 76 -9.41 -4.35 -6.52
CA LEU A 76 -7.98 -4.14 -6.76
C LEU A 76 -7.29 -3.50 -5.55
N LYS A 77 -7.91 -2.50 -4.89
CA LYS A 77 -7.37 -1.91 -3.66
C LYS A 77 -7.16 -2.97 -2.58
N THR A 78 -8.18 -3.81 -2.35
CA THR A 78 -8.14 -4.90 -1.38
C THR A 78 -7.03 -5.88 -1.73
N ARG A 79 -6.96 -6.34 -2.99
CA ARG A 79 -5.92 -7.27 -3.43
C ARG A 79 -4.49 -6.70 -3.29
N VAL A 80 -4.29 -5.43 -3.62
CA VAL A 80 -2.98 -4.75 -3.44
C VAL A 80 -2.64 -4.60 -1.95
N ARG A 81 -3.61 -4.22 -1.11
CA ARG A 81 -3.46 -4.13 0.34
C ARG A 81 -3.03 -5.47 0.92
N ASP A 82 -3.74 -6.55 0.59
CA ASP A 82 -3.51 -7.87 1.16
C ASP A 82 -2.16 -8.43 0.76
N GLU A 83 -1.74 -8.27 -0.50
CA GLU A 83 -0.43 -8.71 -0.95
C GLU A 83 0.71 -7.89 -0.30
N ALA A 84 0.54 -6.57 -0.19
CA ALA A 84 1.52 -5.73 0.51
C ALA A 84 1.58 -6.04 2.01
N ALA A 85 0.44 -6.30 2.65
CA ALA A 85 0.38 -6.72 4.04
C ALA A 85 1.12 -8.05 4.22
N ARG A 86 0.76 -9.09 3.45
CA ARG A 86 1.38 -10.43 3.50
C ARG A 86 2.91 -10.36 3.42
N VAL A 87 3.45 -9.57 2.49
CA VAL A 87 4.90 -9.41 2.33
C VAL A 87 5.52 -8.69 3.53
N TYR A 88 4.87 -7.65 4.03
CA TYR A 88 5.33 -6.94 5.23
C TYR A 88 5.33 -7.84 6.48
N GLU A 89 4.27 -8.62 6.67
CA GLU A 89 4.17 -9.60 7.77
C GLU A 89 5.29 -10.64 7.66
N GLY A 90 5.58 -11.13 6.46
CA GLY A 90 6.69 -12.04 6.19
C GLY A 90 8.07 -11.49 6.59
N PHE A 91 8.30 -10.19 6.41
CA PHE A 91 9.56 -9.55 6.82
C PHE A 91 9.63 -9.20 8.31
N THR A 92 8.50 -8.92 8.95
CA THR A 92 8.47 -8.36 10.31
C THR A 92 8.01 -9.33 11.39
N GLY A 93 7.35 -10.43 11.01
CA GLY A 93 6.68 -11.35 11.93
C GLY A 93 5.45 -10.76 12.63
N ARG A 94 5.01 -9.56 12.26
CA ARG A 94 3.87 -8.87 12.87
C ARG A 94 2.64 -9.07 12.01
N GLN A 95 1.56 -9.62 12.57
CA GLN A 95 0.27 -9.66 11.90
C GLN A 95 -0.38 -8.28 11.86
N LEU A 96 -0.98 -7.94 10.72
CA LEU A 96 -1.67 -6.70 10.46
C LEU A 96 -3.19 -6.94 10.42
N VAL A 97 -3.95 -5.94 10.86
CA VAL A 97 -5.41 -5.95 10.73
C VAL A 97 -5.76 -5.37 9.36
N THR A 98 -6.27 -6.20 8.46
CA THR A 98 -6.65 -5.78 7.11
C THR A 98 -8.10 -5.35 7.00
N ASP A 99 -9.00 -5.87 7.84
CA ASP A 99 -10.43 -5.53 7.85
C ASP A 99 -10.91 -5.10 9.24
N VAL A 100 -11.87 -4.19 9.29
CA VAL A 100 -12.67 -3.94 10.49
C VAL A 100 -13.83 -4.92 10.43
N GLU A 101 -13.88 -5.91 11.33
CA GLU A 101 -15.14 -6.62 11.57
C GLU A 101 -16.16 -5.57 12.03
N ALA A 102 -17.17 -5.33 11.19
CA ALA A 102 -18.28 -4.43 11.47
C ALA A 102 -19.29 -5.07 12.42
#